data_AF-A0A915V6Y7-F1
#
_entry.id   AF-A0A915V6Y7-F1
#
_cell.length_a   1.000
_cell.length_b   1.000
_cell.length_c   1.000
_cell.angle_alpha   90.00
_cell.angle_beta   90.00
_cell.angle_gamma   90.00
#
_symmetry.space_group_name_H-M   'P 1'
#
loop_
_entity.id
_entity.type
_entity.pdbx_description
1 polymer ?
#
loop_
_entity_poly.entity_id
_entity_poly.type
_entity_poly.pdbx_seq_one_letter_code
_entity_poly.pdbx_strand_id
1 'polypeptide(L)'
;MRSPQRLIVQGSQILDQCVTLTAEQQHYLYHVLRLKTGDELWILDGQGQRWLGEIQGNTVKLLRPDCPETELSTEIILCLALLKAASFEQVLQQATELGVKHIVPIQTARSLLQPGPHKYQRWQRILQEAAEQSERLYVPTLSEPLSVAEMVSLTPKGYIASLSAPQLLWDCLPQMNLSGPIYLAIGPEGGWTASELEQVSVAGWQAFSLSRRTLRAVTAAIASLSVVSHYTERHSVSPQQH
;
A
#
# COMPACT_ATOMS: atom_id res chain seq x y z
N MET A 1 26.62 -0.51 13.54
CA MET A 1 25.55 -0.22 14.52
C MET A 1 24.25 -0.71 13.90
N ARG A 2 23.39 -1.42 14.65
CA ARG A 2 22.05 -1.78 14.14
C ARG A 2 21.22 -0.50 14.05
N SER A 3 20.50 -0.30 12.95
CA SER A 3 19.56 0.82 12.83
C SER A 3 18.55 0.77 13.98
N PRO A 4 18.13 1.93 14.54
CA PRO A 4 17.10 1.98 15.56
C PRO A 4 15.83 1.26 15.10
N GLN A 5 15.14 0.60 16.04
CA GLN A 5 13.86 -0.06 15.77
C GLN A 5 12.79 0.98 15.43
N ARG A 6 11.64 0.54 14.88
CA ARG A 6 10.55 1.43 14.43
C ARG A 6 9.26 1.11 15.17
N LEU A 7 8.46 2.13 15.39
CA LEU A 7 7.12 2.02 15.96
C LEU A 7 6.17 3.01 15.28
N ILE A 8 5.09 2.51 14.68
CA ILE A 8 3.98 3.36 14.22
C ILE A 8 3.03 3.65 15.38
N VAL A 9 2.63 4.92 15.49
CA VAL A 9 1.75 5.43 16.54
C VAL A 9 0.57 6.17 15.91
N GLN A 10 -0.56 6.19 16.61
CA GLN A 10 -1.70 7.01 16.23
C GLN A 10 -1.45 8.48 16.61
N GLY A 11 -1.98 9.41 15.83
CA GLY A 11 -1.85 10.85 16.13
C GLY A 11 -2.39 11.24 17.51
N SER A 12 -3.41 10.53 18.02
CA SER A 12 -3.95 10.71 19.37
C SER A 12 -2.95 10.36 20.49
N GLN A 13 -1.89 9.61 20.19
CA GLN A 13 -0.86 9.26 21.16
C GLN A 13 0.19 10.36 21.32
N ILE A 14 0.28 11.30 20.37
CA ILE A 14 1.30 12.36 20.34
C ILE A 14 0.74 13.59 21.06
N LEU A 15 1.33 13.95 22.20
CA LEU A 15 1.00 15.15 22.99
C LEU A 15 2.30 15.80 23.46
N ASP A 16 2.45 17.11 23.24
CA ASP A 16 3.58 17.92 23.74
C ASP A 16 4.97 17.29 23.50
N GLN A 17 5.21 16.79 22.27
CA GLN A 17 6.46 16.10 21.88
C GLN A 17 6.72 14.77 22.62
N CYS A 18 5.69 14.17 23.20
CA CYS A 18 5.75 12.85 23.83
C CYS A 18 4.70 11.92 23.22
N VAL A 19 5.04 10.65 23.12
CA VAL A 19 4.13 9.58 22.73
C VAL A 19 3.77 8.76 23.95
N THR A 20 2.48 8.58 24.22
CA THR A 20 2.03 7.62 25.24
C THR A 20 1.92 6.22 24.63
N LEU A 21 2.68 5.26 25.16
CA LEU A 21 2.71 3.89 24.65
C LEU A 21 1.52 3.07 25.16
N THR A 22 0.86 2.33 24.28
CA THR A 22 -0.16 1.35 24.68
C THR A 22 0.47 0.14 25.38
N ALA A 23 -0.33 -0.67 26.08
CA ALA A 23 0.14 -1.89 26.72
C ALA A 23 0.76 -2.89 25.71
N GLU A 24 0.19 -2.99 24.51
CA GLU A 24 0.72 -3.84 23.43
C GLU A 24 2.08 -3.30 22.93
N GLN A 25 2.20 -1.99 22.72
CA GLN A 25 3.45 -1.37 22.30
C GLN A 25 4.54 -1.52 23.37
N GLN A 26 4.21 -1.30 24.65
CA GLN A 26 5.17 -1.53 25.75
C GLN A 26 5.62 -2.99 25.77
N HIS A 27 4.70 -3.94 25.63
CA HIS A 27 5.06 -5.36 25.59
C HIS A 27 5.99 -5.67 24.43
N TYR A 28 5.68 -5.14 23.25
CA TYR A 28 6.51 -5.29 22.06
C TYR A 28 7.91 -4.70 22.25
N LEU A 29 8.03 -3.46 22.72
CA LEU A 29 9.33 -2.80 22.90
C LEU A 29 10.19 -3.50 23.97
N TYR A 30 9.62 -3.81 25.14
CA TYR A 30 10.38 -4.32 26.28
C TYR A 30 10.60 -5.84 26.27
N HIS A 31 9.63 -6.63 25.79
CA HIS A 31 9.73 -8.09 25.84
C HIS A 31 10.15 -8.72 24.51
N VAL A 32 9.66 -8.18 23.38
CA VAL A 32 9.99 -8.70 22.05
C VAL A 32 11.31 -8.11 21.56
N LEU A 33 11.41 -6.77 21.51
CA LEU A 33 12.61 -6.07 21.05
C LEU A 33 13.68 -5.91 22.14
N ARG A 34 13.31 -6.08 23.41
CA ARG A 34 14.21 -5.99 24.58
C ARG A 34 14.92 -4.65 24.73
N LEU A 35 14.26 -3.58 24.30
CA LEU A 35 14.71 -2.21 24.50
C LEU A 35 14.56 -1.82 25.98
N LYS A 36 15.27 -0.77 26.40
CA LYS A 36 15.25 -0.22 27.76
C LYS A 36 14.97 1.27 27.73
N THR A 37 14.60 1.82 28.88
CA THR A 37 14.57 3.27 29.08
C THR A 37 15.92 3.87 28.71
N GLY A 38 15.91 4.93 27.91
CA GLY A 38 17.09 5.58 27.34
C GLY A 38 17.52 5.04 25.96
N ASP A 39 16.95 3.93 25.49
CA ASP A 39 17.19 3.48 24.12
C ASP A 39 16.42 4.36 23.12
N GLU A 40 17.01 4.54 21.94
CA GLU A 40 16.42 5.30 20.84
C GLU A 40 15.66 4.39 19.85
N LEU A 41 14.54 4.90 19.35
CA LEU A 41 13.76 4.27 18.28
C LEU A 41 13.15 5.33 17.36
N TRP A 42 12.82 4.92 16.14
CA TRP A 42 12.07 5.74 15.20
C TRP A 42 10.58 5.65 15.50
N ILE A 43 9.95 6.81 15.70
CA ILE A 43 8.50 6.96 15.82
C ILE A 43 7.96 7.46 14.49
N LEU A 44 6.92 6.82 13.99
CA LEU A 44 6.23 7.18 12.75
C LEU A 44 4.76 7.45 13.04
N ASP A 45 4.19 8.51 12.47
CA ASP A 45 2.74 8.79 12.59
C ASP A 45 1.89 8.07 11.53
N GLY A 46 2.54 7.34 10.62
CA GLY A 46 1.91 6.66 9.48
C GLY A 46 1.32 7.62 8.44
N GLN A 47 1.59 8.92 8.56
CA GLN A 47 1.04 10.01 7.76
C GLN A 47 2.16 10.90 7.17
N GLY A 48 3.39 10.41 7.10
CA GLY A 48 4.51 11.09 6.45
C GLY A 48 5.53 11.71 7.39
N GLN A 49 5.31 11.68 8.70
CA GLN A 49 6.26 12.22 9.67
C GLN A 49 6.94 11.10 10.45
N ARG A 50 8.24 11.30 10.68
CA ARG A 50 9.05 10.44 11.52
C ARG A 50 9.92 11.27 12.44
N TRP A 51 10.14 10.76 13.64
CA TRP A 51 11.02 11.37 14.64
C TRP A 51 11.93 10.31 15.26
N LEU A 52 13.15 10.70 15.61
CA LEU A 52 13.94 9.94 16.57
C LEU A 52 13.34 10.18 17.94
N GLY A 53 13.01 9.11 18.67
CA GLY A 53 12.47 9.16 20.01
C GLY A 53 13.34 8.42 21.00
N GLU A 54 13.29 8.83 22.26
CA GLU A 54 13.94 8.17 23.41
C GLU A 54 12.88 7.57 24.33
N ILE A 55 13.04 6.30 24.71
CA ILE A 55 12.11 5.62 25.60
C ILE A 55 12.23 6.16 27.03
N GLN A 56 11.13 6.64 27.60
CA GLN A 56 11.00 7.17 28.95
C GLN A 56 9.90 6.43 29.71
N GLY A 57 10.18 5.19 30.13
CA GLY A 57 9.21 4.35 30.86
C GLY A 57 8.01 3.97 30.00
N ASN A 58 6.84 4.55 30.28
CA ASN A 58 5.61 4.32 29.49
C ASN A 58 5.40 5.33 28.36
N THR A 59 6.36 6.24 28.14
CA THR A 59 6.32 7.24 27.09
C THR A 59 7.55 7.20 26.19
N VAL A 60 7.49 7.85 25.03
CA VAL A 60 8.65 8.13 24.19
C VAL A 60 8.74 9.62 23.96
N LYS A 61 9.86 10.24 24.31
CA LYS A 61 10.13 11.65 24.04
C LYS A 61 10.63 11.82 22.62
N LEU A 62 9.97 12.66 21.83
CA LEU A 62 10.38 12.99 20.46
C LEU A 62 11.56 13.98 20.49
N LEU A 63 12.68 13.61 19.86
CA LEU A 63 13.92 14.38 19.89
C LEU A 63 14.07 15.27 18.66
N ARG A 64 14.10 14.68 17.46
CA ARG A 64 14.26 15.40 16.19
C ARG A 64 13.42 14.78 15.08
N PRO A 65 12.80 15.58 14.21
CA PRO A 65 12.16 15.06 13.01
C PRO A 65 13.21 14.56 12.01
N ASP A 66 12.83 13.57 11.22
CA ASP A 66 13.64 13.01 10.13
C ASP A 66 12.71 12.41 9.06
N CYS A 67 12.50 13.15 7.97
CA CYS A 67 11.58 12.79 6.89
C CYS A 67 12.38 12.43 5.62
N PRO A 68 12.83 11.18 5.47
CA PRO A 68 13.54 10.76 4.28
C PRO A 68 12.59 10.70 3.08
N GLU A 69 13.12 10.94 1.88
CA GLU A 69 12.38 10.80 0.62
C GLU A 69 12.33 9.31 0.21
N THR A 70 11.52 8.51 0.92
CA THR A 70 11.35 7.07 0.65
C THR A 70 10.08 6.73 -0.12
N GLU A 71 9.18 7.68 -0.30
CA GLU A 71 7.88 7.45 -0.95
C GLU A 71 7.93 7.78 -2.43
N LEU A 72 7.08 7.10 -3.21
CA LEU A 72 6.91 7.38 -4.62
C LEU A 72 6.37 8.80 -4.82
N SER A 73 6.96 9.54 -5.77
CA SER A 73 6.48 10.87 -6.16
C SER A 73 5.08 10.82 -6.80
N THR A 74 4.75 9.68 -7.42
CA THR A 74 3.48 9.41 -8.09
C THR A 74 2.71 8.39 -7.26
N GLU A 75 1.48 8.73 -6.87
CA GLU A 75 0.64 7.82 -6.10
C GLU A 75 0.18 6.65 -6.95
N ILE A 76 0.36 5.43 -6.45
CA ILE A 76 -0.22 4.23 -7.05
C ILE A 76 -1.42 3.80 -6.21
N ILE A 77 -2.56 3.61 -6.87
CA ILE A 77 -3.82 3.16 -6.29
C ILE A 77 -4.12 1.77 -6.84
N LEU A 78 -4.14 0.77 -5.96
CA LEU A 78 -4.37 -0.62 -6.32
C LEU A 78 -5.85 -0.98 -6.14
N CYS A 79 -6.56 -1.13 -7.24
CA CYS A 79 -7.90 -1.71 -7.30
C CYS A 79 -7.78 -3.24 -7.32
N LEU A 80 -7.79 -3.86 -6.14
CA LEU A 80 -7.51 -5.29 -5.98
C LEU A 80 -8.80 -6.09 -5.84
N ALA A 81 -9.07 -6.99 -6.78
CA ALA A 81 -10.17 -7.95 -6.61
C ALA A 81 -10.04 -8.69 -5.29
N LEU A 82 -11.16 -8.90 -4.59
CA LEU A 82 -11.18 -9.69 -3.35
C LEU A 82 -10.82 -11.15 -3.67
N LEU A 83 -9.55 -11.49 -3.40
CA LEU A 83 -8.95 -12.81 -3.59
C LEU A 83 -9.31 -13.76 -2.44
N LYS A 84 -8.84 -15.00 -2.50
CA LYS A 84 -8.78 -15.86 -1.32
C LYS A 84 -7.98 -15.20 -0.20
N ALA A 85 -8.40 -15.40 1.05
CA ALA A 85 -7.89 -14.67 2.21
C ALA A 85 -6.36 -14.59 2.29
N ALA A 86 -5.65 -15.72 2.18
CA ALA A 86 -4.19 -15.75 2.25
C ALA A 86 -3.53 -14.99 1.09
N SER A 87 -4.08 -15.09 -0.13
CA SER A 87 -3.57 -14.38 -1.30
C SER A 87 -3.84 -12.87 -1.21
N PHE A 88 -4.99 -12.46 -0.69
CA PHE A 88 -5.31 -11.06 -0.46
C PHE A 88 -4.36 -10.45 0.56
N GLU A 89 -4.20 -11.10 1.72
CA GLU A 89 -3.27 -10.68 2.78
C GLU A 89 -1.83 -10.56 2.28
N GLN A 90 -1.38 -11.52 1.47
CA GLN A 90 -0.06 -11.47 0.84
C GLN A 90 0.10 -10.26 -0.09
N VAL A 91 -0.91 -9.95 -0.91
CA VAL A 91 -0.85 -8.77 -1.78
C VAL A 91 -0.88 -7.48 -0.96
N LEU A 92 -1.66 -7.39 0.13
CA LEU A 92 -1.66 -6.21 1.01
C LEU A 92 -0.25 -5.91 1.54
N GLN A 93 0.42 -6.93 2.07
CA GLN A 93 1.78 -6.81 2.57
C GLN A 93 2.74 -6.33 1.46
N GLN A 94 2.79 -7.05 0.33
CA GLN A 94 3.79 -6.78 -0.71
C GLN A 94 3.47 -5.50 -1.51
N ALA A 95 2.21 -5.12 -1.64
CA ALA A 95 1.81 -3.85 -2.23
C ALA A 95 2.23 -2.67 -1.35
N THR A 96 2.15 -2.84 -0.02
CA THR A 96 2.65 -1.85 0.93
C THR A 96 4.15 -1.67 0.75
N GLU A 97 4.92 -2.77 0.70
CA GLU A 97 6.37 -2.73 0.48
C GLU A 97 6.75 -2.05 -0.86
N LEU A 98 5.91 -2.18 -1.89
CA LEU A 98 6.12 -1.59 -3.23
C LEU A 98 5.61 -0.15 -3.36
N GLY A 99 5.22 0.51 -2.27
CA GLY A 99 4.91 1.95 -2.27
C GLY A 99 3.48 2.31 -2.67
N VAL A 100 2.53 1.37 -2.68
CA VAL A 100 1.11 1.69 -2.93
C VAL A 100 0.61 2.70 -1.90
N LYS A 101 -0.15 3.69 -2.34
CA LYS A 101 -0.74 4.72 -1.46
C LYS A 101 -2.12 4.29 -0.93
N HIS A 102 -2.94 3.73 -1.80
CA HIS A 102 -4.30 3.33 -1.50
C HIS A 102 -4.62 1.96 -2.10
N ILE A 103 -5.29 1.12 -1.33
CA ILE A 103 -5.82 -0.17 -1.79
C ILE A 103 -7.34 -0.11 -1.73
N VAL A 104 -7.96 -0.34 -2.89
CA VAL A 104 -9.41 -0.36 -3.07
C VAL A 104 -9.84 -1.80 -3.36
N PRO A 105 -10.44 -2.52 -2.40
CA PRO A 105 -10.92 -3.88 -2.65
C PRO A 105 -12.06 -3.86 -3.66
N ILE A 106 -12.03 -4.77 -4.64
CA ILE A 106 -13.06 -4.87 -5.67
C ILE A 106 -13.83 -6.17 -5.52
N GLN A 107 -15.13 -6.08 -5.27
CA GLN A 107 -16.04 -7.21 -5.32
C GLN A 107 -16.36 -7.52 -6.79
N THR A 108 -15.85 -8.65 -7.26
CA THR A 108 -16.09 -9.15 -8.63
C THR A 108 -17.11 -10.28 -8.63
N ALA A 109 -17.60 -10.65 -9.82
CA ALA A 109 -18.50 -11.80 -10.00
C ALA A 109 -17.87 -13.13 -9.55
N ARG A 110 -16.53 -13.21 -9.52
CA ARG A 110 -15.77 -14.42 -9.13
C ARG A 110 -15.09 -14.30 -7.76
N SER A 111 -15.35 -13.22 -7.03
CA SER A 111 -14.85 -13.03 -5.66
C SER A 111 -15.72 -13.79 -4.67
N LEU A 112 -15.10 -14.71 -3.91
CA LEU A 112 -15.78 -15.54 -2.90
C LEU A 112 -15.70 -14.94 -1.48
N LEU A 113 -14.85 -13.94 -1.29
CA LEU A 113 -14.56 -13.38 0.02
C LEU A 113 -15.51 -12.22 0.33
N GLN A 114 -16.22 -12.30 1.46
CA GLN A 114 -16.96 -11.17 2.04
C GLN A 114 -16.33 -10.80 3.39
N PRO A 115 -15.56 -9.72 3.47
CA PRO A 115 -14.87 -9.34 4.70
C PRO A 115 -15.82 -8.71 5.72
N GLY A 116 -15.77 -9.19 6.96
CA GLY A 116 -16.40 -8.54 8.11
C GLY A 116 -15.40 -7.69 8.92
N PRO A 117 -15.86 -6.99 9.97
CA PRO A 117 -15.04 -6.03 10.73
C PRO A 117 -13.72 -6.59 11.27
N HIS A 118 -13.72 -7.82 11.81
CA HIS A 118 -12.50 -8.46 12.32
C HIS A 118 -11.45 -8.71 11.24
N LYS A 119 -11.88 -8.96 10.00
CA LYS A 119 -10.97 -9.19 8.89
C LYS A 119 -10.32 -7.87 8.45
N TYR A 120 -11.09 -6.78 8.46
CA TYR A 120 -10.56 -5.44 8.25
C TYR A 120 -9.52 -5.02 9.29
N GLN A 121 -9.77 -5.27 10.58
CA GLN A 121 -8.79 -5.01 11.64
C GLN A 121 -7.48 -5.78 11.41
N ARG A 122 -7.59 -7.06 11.02
CA ARG A 122 -6.43 -7.88 10.66
C ARG A 122 -5.67 -7.31 9.45
N TRP A 123 -6.38 -6.85 8.43
CA TRP A 123 -5.76 -6.24 7.24
C TRP A 123 -5.06 -4.92 7.54
N GLN A 124 -5.66 -4.08 8.37
CA GLN A 124 -5.02 -2.85 8.85
C GLN A 124 -3.72 -3.15 9.60
N ARG A 125 -3.71 -4.19 10.45
CA ARG A 125 -2.49 -4.64 11.13
C ARG A 125 -1.40 -5.09 10.14
N ILE A 126 -1.77 -5.84 9.10
CA ILE A 126 -0.83 -6.27 8.05
C ILE A 126 -0.22 -5.06 7.32
N LEU A 127 -1.03 -4.05 6.98
CA LEU A 127 -0.55 -2.83 6.33
C LEU A 127 0.41 -2.04 7.24
N GLN A 128 0.08 -1.94 8.53
CA GLN A 128 0.93 -1.27 9.52
C GLN A 128 2.27 -1.98 9.69
N GLU A 129 2.25 -3.30 9.92
CA GLU A 129 3.46 -4.12 10.07
C GLU A 129 4.33 -4.06 8.80
N ALA A 130 3.72 -4.13 7.61
CA ALA A 130 4.43 -4.01 6.35
C ALA A 130 5.07 -2.63 6.17
N ALA A 131 4.37 -1.55 6.53
CA ALA A 131 4.92 -0.19 6.48
C ALA A 131 6.11 -0.02 7.45
N GLU A 132 6.02 -0.55 8.66
CA GLU A 132 7.12 -0.56 9.64
C GLU A 132 8.36 -1.28 9.12
N GLN A 133 8.19 -2.48 8.53
CA GLN A 133 9.29 -3.29 8.02
C GLN A 133 9.93 -2.71 6.76
N SER A 134 9.13 -2.06 5.90
CA SER A 134 9.61 -1.42 4.67
C SER A 134 10.09 0.02 4.85
N GLU A 135 10.14 0.49 6.10
CA GLU A 135 10.57 1.85 6.46
C GLU A 135 9.76 2.97 5.78
N ARG A 136 8.49 2.68 5.48
CA ARG A 136 7.58 3.63 4.89
C ARG A 136 7.11 4.65 5.91
N LEU A 137 6.93 5.88 5.45
CA LEU A 137 6.41 6.96 6.27
C LEU A 137 4.87 6.96 6.30
N TYR A 138 4.27 6.33 5.30
CA TYR A 138 2.81 6.21 5.17
C TYR A 138 2.36 4.76 5.27
N VAL A 139 1.30 4.55 6.05
CA VAL A 139 0.53 3.30 5.98
C VAL A 139 -0.51 3.45 4.87
N PRO A 140 -0.59 2.52 3.90
CA PRO A 140 -1.59 2.59 2.86
C PRO A 140 -2.99 2.55 3.46
N THR A 141 -3.91 3.32 2.89
CA THR A 141 -5.32 3.20 3.29
C THR A 141 -5.97 2.01 2.60
N LEU A 142 -6.94 1.41 3.28
CA LEU A 142 -7.77 0.32 2.76
C LEU A 142 -9.24 0.74 2.87
N SER A 143 -9.93 0.83 1.74
CA SER A 143 -11.34 1.22 1.70
C SER A 143 -12.29 0.05 1.92
N GLU A 144 -13.58 0.36 2.07
CA GLU A 144 -14.65 -0.61 1.88
C GLU A 144 -14.64 -1.15 0.43
N PRO A 145 -15.17 -2.36 0.18
CA PRO A 145 -15.15 -2.95 -1.14
C PRO A 145 -16.09 -2.22 -2.08
N LEU A 146 -15.64 -1.99 -3.31
CA LEU A 146 -16.47 -1.47 -4.39
C LEU A 146 -16.84 -2.59 -5.35
N SER A 147 -18.02 -2.52 -5.95
CA SER A 147 -18.31 -3.26 -7.18
C SER A 147 -17.46 -2.72 -8.35
N VAL A 148 -17.34 -3.49 -9.43
CA VAL A 148 -16.67 -3.03 -10.66
C VAL A 148 -17.34 -1.77 -11.22
N ALA A 149 -18.66 -1.66 -11.15
CA ALA A 149 -19.41 -0.49 -11.59
C ALA A 149 -19.11 0.75 -10.74
N GLU A 150 -19.03 0.61 -9.42
CA GLU A 150 -18.65 1.71 -8.52
C GLU A 150 -17.20 2.13 -8.74
N MET A 151 -16.29 1.18 -8.90
CA MET A 151 -14.89 1.46 -9.21
C MET A 151 -14.77 2.38 -10.42
N VAL A 152 -15.38 2.02 -11.55
CA VAL A 152 -15.27 2.82 -12.79
C VAL A 152 -16.02 4.15 -12.74
N SER A 153 -17.01 4.28 -11.85
CA SER A 153 -17.78 5.52 -11.65
C SER A 153 -17.06 6.51 -10.73
N LEU A 154 -16.39 6.01 -9.69
CA LEU A 154 -15.78 6.81 -8.62
C LEU A 154 -14.31 7.13 -8.86
N THR A 155 -13.68 6.47 -9.82
CA THR A 155 -12.26 6.66 -10.12
C THR A 155 -12.05 7.20 -11.54
N PRO A 156 -11.01 8.02 -11.76
CA PRO A 156 -10.52 8.31 -13.10
C PRO A 156 -10.18 7.04 -13.89
N LYS A 157 -9.98 7.19 -15.21
CA LYS A 157 -9.46 6.11 -16.05
C LYS A 157 -8.15 5.55 -15.49
N GLY A 158 -8.01 4.23 -15.57
CA GLY A 158 -6.85 3.50 -15.08
C GLY A 158 -6.41 2.40 -16.02
N TYR A 159 -5.59 1.50 -15.50
CA TYR A 159 -5.05 0.35 -16.22
C TYR A 159 -5.52 -0.95 -15.58
N ILE A 160 -5.96 -1.90 -16.39
CA ILE A 160 -6.50 -3.18 -15.91
C ILE A 160 -5.71 -4.36 -16.46
N ALA A 161 -5.24 -5.23 -15.56
CA ALA A 161 -4.56 -6.46 -15.95
C ALA A 161 -5.56 -7.45 -16.54
N SER A 162 -5.37 -7.83 -17.80
CA SER A 162 -6.18 -8.83 -18.50
C SER A 162 -5.31 -9.73 -19.38
N LEU A 163 -5.61 -11.03 -19.39
CA LEU A 163 -4.92 -12.01 -20.23
C LEU A 163 -5.23 -11.83 -21.72
N SER A 164 -6.38 -11.24 -22.05
CA SER A 164 -6.80 -10.96 -23.42
C SER A 164 -6.31 -9.61 -23.94
N ALA A 165 -5.59 -8.84 -23.12
CA ALA A 165 -5.08 -7.55 -23.53
C ALA A 165 -3.97 -7.69 -24.58
N PRO A 166 -4.05 -6.97 -25.71
CA PRO A 166 -3.06 -7.09 -26.78
C PRO A 166 -1.72 -6.41 -26.44
N GLN A 167 -1.74 -5.44 -25.54
CA GLN A 167 -0.58 -4.62 -25.18
C GLN A 167 0.08 -5.12 -23.89
N LEU A 168 1.41 -5.10 -23.82
CA LEU A 168 2.12 -5.40 -22.58
C LEU A 168 2.13 -4.18 -21.66
N LEU A 169 2.21 -4.39 -20.34
CA LEU A 169 2.29 -3.29 -19.36
C LEU A 169 3.39 -2.29 -19.71
N TRP A 170 4.55 -2.78 -20.15
CA TRP A 170 5.71 -1.95 -20.50
C TRP A 170 5.38 -0.90 -21.57
N ASP A 171 4.55 -1.26 -22.54
CA ASP A 171 4.17 -0.38 -23.64
C ASP A 171 3.12 0.66 -23.20
N CYS A 172 2.42 0.42 -22.08
CA CYS A 172 1.46 1.35 -21.50
C CYS A 172 2.15 2.44 -20.66
N LEU A 173 3.34 2.17 -20.11
CA LEU A 173 4.05 3.06 -19.18
C LEU A 173 4.26 4.48 -19.72
N PRO A 174 4.71 4.71 -20.98
CA PRO A 174 4.91 6.05 -21.51
C PRO A 174 3.64 6.87 -21.67
N GLN A 175 2.47 6.23 -21.58
CA GLN A 175 1.16 6.86 -21.72
C GLN A 175 0.56 7.23 -20.35
N MET A 176 1.19 6.81 -19.25
CA MET A 176 0.75 7.09 -17.89
C MET A 176 0.99 8.56 -17.55
N ASN A 177 -0.02 9.22 -16.98
CA ASN A 177 0.13 10.56 -16.45
C ASN A 177 0.78 10.50 -15.06
N LEU A 178 2.08 10.80 -14.99
CA LEU A 178 2.83 10.77 -13.73
C LEU A 178 2.59 12.01 -12.84
N SER A 179 1.87 13.02 -13.33
CA SER A 179 1.49 14.20 -12.53
C SER A 179 0.25 13.96 -11.65
N GLY A 180 -0.37 12.79 -11.75
CA GLY A 180 -1.53 12.40 -10.96
C GLY A 180 -1.46 10.94 -10.53
N PRO A 181 -2.45 10.47 -9.75
CA PRO A 181 -2.46 9.08 -9.29
C PRO A 181 -2.65 8.09 -10.45
N ILE A 182 -1.94 6.96 -10.37
CA ILE A 182 -2.07 5.83 -11.29
C ILE A 182 -2.97 4.76 -10.66
N TYR A 183 -4.08 4.47 -11.32
CA TYR A 183 -5.00 3.40 -10.92
C TYR A 183 -4.64 2.09 -11.63
N LEU A 184 -4.41 1.03 -10.86
CA LEU A 184 -4.09 -0.31 -11.37
C LEU A 184 -5.11 -1.33 -10.85
N ALA A 185 -5.83 -1.99 -11.75
CA ALA A 185 -6.80 -3.03 -11.41
C ALA A 185 -6.23 -4.43 -11.65
N ILE A 186 -6.30 -5.28 -10.61
CA ILE A 186 -5.86 -6.68 -10.64
C ILE A 186 -7.04 -7.60 -10.33
N GLY A 187 -7.30 -8.55 -11.24
CA GLY A 187 -8.45 -9.44 -11.17
C GLY A 187 -8.31 -10.62 -10.21
N PRO A 188 -9.41 -11.34 -9.96
CA PRO A 188 -9.44 -12.51 -9.08
C PRO A 188 -8.72 -13.71 -9.71
N GLU A 189 -8.58 -14.80 -8.95
CA GLU A 189 -7.96 -16.04 -9.45
C GLU A 189 -8.69 -16.62 -10.67
N GLY A 190 -10.00 -16.39 -10.77
CA GLY A 190 -10.80 -16.77 -11.93
C GLY A 190 -10.70 -15.80 -13.11
N GLY A 191 -9.98 -14.68 -12.99
CA GLY A 191 -9.96 -13.60 -13.97
C GLY A 191 -11.27 -12.83 -14.07
N TRP A 192 -11.25 -11.73 -14.81
CA TRP A 192 -12.44 -10.91 -15.09
C TRP A 192 -13.44 -11.65 -15.99
N THR A 193 -14.72 -11.34 -15.83
CA THR A 193 -15.76 -11.74 -16.79
C THR A 193 -15.75 -10.81 -18.01
N ALA A 194 -16.38 -11.26 -19.10
CA ALA A 194 -16.51 -10.45 -20.31
C ALA A 194 -17.28 -9.14 -20.05
N SER A 195 -18.37 -9.21 -19.28
CA SER A 195 -19.16 -8.03 -18.91
C SER A 195 -18.38 -7.06 -18.03
N GLU A 196 -17.57 -7.54 -17.09
CA GLU A 196 -16.71 -6.66 -16.28
C GLU A 196 -15.69 -5.95 -17.18
N LEU A 197 -14.99 -6.67 -18.06
CA LEU A 197 -14.02 -6.08 -18.99
C LEU A 197 -14.65 -5.04 -19.93
N GLU A 198 -15.86 -5.32 -20.41
CA GLU A 198 -16.64 -4.38 -21.23
C GLU A 198 -16.96 -3.10 -20.44
N GLN A 199 -17.43 -3.21 -19.19
CA GLN A 199 -17.71 -2.05 -18.34
C GLN A 199 -16.49 -1.16 -18.15
N VAL A 200 -15.32 -1.76 -17.86
CA VAL A 200 -14.08 -0.99 -17.67
C VAL A 200 -13.61 -0.37 -18.99
N SER A 201 -13.76 -1.09 -20.10
CA SER A 201 -13.43 -0.57 -21.44
C SER A 201 -14.31 0.63 -21.82
N VAL A 202 -15.62 0.56 -21.57
CA VAL A 202 -16.56 1.66 -21.83
C VAL A 202 -16.23 2.89 -20.97
N ALA A 203 -15.76 2.68 -19.75
CA ALA A 203 -15.27 3.73 -18.86
C ALA A 203 -13.88 4.28 -19.26
N GLY A 204 -13.28 3.78 -20.35
CA GLY A 204 -12.01 4.28 -20.88
C GLY A 204 -10.77 3.78 -20.16
N TRP A 205 -10.87 2.69 -19.39
CA TRP A 205 -9.69 2.02 -18.82
C TRP A 205 -8.91 1.27 -19.89
N GLN A 206 -7.59 1.28 -19.76
CA GLN A 206 -6.69 0.61 -20.69
C GLN A 206 -6.31 -0.77 -20.19
N ALA A 207 -6.68 -1.81 -20.93
CA ALA A 207 -6.27 -3.17 -20.61
C ALA A 207 -4.80 -3.42 -20.97
N PHE A 208 -4.08 -4.13 -20.10
CA PHE A 208 -2.71 -4.56 -20.34
C PHE A 208 -2.51 -6.03 -19.94
N SER A 209 -1.50 -6.67 -20.52
CA SER A 209 -1.02 -7.99 -20.13
C SER A 209 0.39 -7.89 -19.55
N LEU A 210 0.73 -8.77 -18.60
CA LEU A 210 2.09 -8.83 -18.02
C LEU A 210 3.00 -9.80 -18.77
N SER A 211 2.41 -10.83 -19.37
CA SER A 211 3.15 -11.83 -20.13
C SER A 211 2.20 -12.66 -21.00
N ARG A 212 2.78 -13.45 -21.90
CA ARG A 212 2.04 -14.48 -22.67
C ARG A 212 1.55 -15.65 -21.82
N ARG A 213 1.99 -15.75 -20.57
CA ARG A 213 1.59 -16.78 -19.60
C ARG A 213 0.55 -16.22 -18.64
N THR A 214 -0.34 -17.10 -18.20
CA THR A 214 -1.26 -16.80 -17.10
C THR A 214 -0.50 -16.72 -15.79
N LEU A 215 -0.43 -15.52 -15.21
CA LEU A 215 0.12 -15.30 -13.87
C LEU A 215 -0.99 -15.48 -12.82
N ARG A 216 -0.62 -15.96 -11.63
CA ARG A 216 -1.53 -15.94 -10.48
C ARG A 216 -1.80 -14.48 -10.07
N ALA A 217 -2.98 -14.21 -9.52
CA ALA A 217 -3.38 -12.86 -9.11
C ALA A 217 -2.34 -12.15 -8.23
N VAL A 218 -1.78 -12.88 -7.25
CA VAL A 218 -0.69 -12.39 -6.39
C VAL A 218 0.52 -11.96 -7.21
N THR A 219 1.02 -12.82 -8.09
CA THR A 219 2.18 -12.52 -8.96
C THR A 219 1.87 -11.37 -9.91
N ALA A 220 0.64 -11.30 -10.44
CA ALA A 220 0.22 -10.24 -11.33
C ALA A 220 0.23 -8.87 -10.63
N ALA A 221 -0.27 -8.81 -9.38
CA ALA A 221 -0.23 -7.58 -8.58
C ALA A 221 1.21 -7.11 -8.33
N ILE A 222 2.06 -8.00 -7.79
CA ILE A 222 3.44 -7.66 -7.43
C ILE A 222 4.24 -7.24 -8.67
N ALA A 223 4.12 -7.98 -9.78
CA ALA A 223 4.83 -7.65 -11.01
C ALA A 223 4.36 -6.31 -11.61
N SER A 224 3.06 -6.04 -11.59
CA SER A 224 2.53 -4.75 -12.07
C SER A 224 3.05 -3.59 -11.23
N LEU A 225 2.95 -3.72 -9.91
CA LEU A 225 3.41 -2.70 -8.97
C LEU A 225 4.91 -2.46 -9.09
N SER A 226 5.72 -3.50 -9.15
CA SER A 226 7.18 -3.36 -9.28
C SER A 226 7.60 -2.66 -10.58
N VAL A 227 6.92 -2.95 -11.70
CA VAL A 227 7.22 -2.30 -12.98
C VAL A 227 6.79 -0.84 -12.97
N VAL A 228 5.59 -0.55 -12.46
CA VAL A 228 5.06 0.82 -12.41
C VAL A 228 5.83 1.67 -11.40
N SER A 229 6.11 1.16 -10.20
CA SER A 229 6.88 1.89 -9.18
C SER A 229 8.25 2.28 -9.71
N HIS A 230 8.99 1.33 -10.29
CA HIS A 230 10.31 1.62 -10.85
C HIS A 230 10.26 2.60 -12.02
N TYR A 231 9.24 2.50 -12.88
CA TYR A 231 9.03 3.46 -13.96
C TYR A 231 8.77 4.86 -13.41
N THR A 232 7.90 4.98 -12.40
CA THR A 232 7.57 6.27 -11.76
C THR A 232 8.79 6.88 -11.11
N GLU A 233 9.57 6.13 -10.33
CA GLU A 233 10.81 6.64 -9.69
C GLU A 233 11.80 7.17 -10.72
N ARG A 234 12.02 6.43 -11.81
CA ARG A 234 12.96 6.82 -12.87
C ARG A 234 12.56 8.10 -13.59
N HIS A 235 11.27 8.35 -13.75
CA HIS A 235 10.72 9.48 -14.51
C HIS A 235 10.08 10.55 -13.63
N SER A 236 10.23 10.41 -12.31
CA SER A 236 9.92 11.45 -11.35
C SER A 236 10.82 12.65 -11.66
N VAL A 237 10.21 13.79 -11.97
CA VAL A 237 10.96 15.05 -12.01
C VAL A 237 11.39 15.30 -10.57
N SER A 238 12.69 15.25 -10.27
CA SER A 238 13.20 15.74 -8.99
C SER A 238 12.63 17.15 -8.80
N PRO A 239 11.92 17.45 -7.69
CA PRO A 239 11.57 18.82 -7.40
C PRO A 239 12.88 19.59 -7.34
N GLN A 240 13.13 20.40 -8.37
CA GLN A 240 14.29 21.25 -8.41
C GLN A 240 14.25 22.11 -7.15
N GLN A 241 15.34 22.07 -6.41
CA GLN A 241 15.65 22.97 -5.31
C GLN A 241 15.38 24.40 -5.80
N HIS A 242 14.29 24.99 -5.31
CA HIS A 242 14.02 26.43 -5.37
C HIS A 242 14.29 27.03 -4.00
#